data_AF-A0A2N1WEH8-F1
#
_entry.id   AF-A0A2N1WEH8-F1
#
_cell.length_a   1.000
_cell.length_b   1.000
_cell.length_c   1.000
_cell.angle_alpha   90.00
_cell.angle_beta   90.00
_cell.angle_gamma   90.00
#
_symmetry.space_group_name_H-M   'P 1'
#
loop_
_entity.id
_entity.type
_entity.pdbx_description
1 polymer ?
#
loop_
_entity_poly.entity_id
_entity_poly.type
_entity_poly.pdbx_seq_one_letter_code
_entity_poly.pdbx_strand_id
1 'polypeptide(L)'
;LNDTIVVYDRLRENFRTRRKGSAVELTNLSINQMLSRTVMTSLTTLLVLIALFYFGGEIIHAFAFTLIIGVIVGTYSSIFVASTAAILLGVSKQDLMPVVKEGADQPDIEVLPERFRN
;
A
#
# COMPACT_ATOMS: atom_id res chain seq x y z
N LEU A 1 1.29 -9.65 9.57
CA LEU A 1 -0.15 -9.27 9.52
C LEU A 1 -0.32 -7.76 9.34
N ASN A 2 0.20 -6.93 10.26
CA ASN A 2 0.10 -5.47 10.16
C ASN A 2 0.75 -4.92 8.86
N ASP A 3 1.98 -5.37 8.55
CA ASP A 3 2.72 -4.91 7.37
C ASP A 3 1.98 -5.14 6.05
N THR A 4 1.31 -6.29 5.90
CA THR A 4 0.54 -6.62 4.69
C THR A 4 -0.66 -5.68 4.49
N ILE A 5 -1.41 -5.37 5.54
CA ILE A 5 -2.59 -4.49 5.46
C ILE A 5 -2.16 -3.08 5.06
N VAL A 6 -1.10 -2.57 5.69
CA VAL A 6 -0.56 -1.23 5.42
C VAL A 6 -0.05 -1.10 3.99
N VAL A 7 0.63 -2.14 3.47
CA VAL A 7 1.08 -2.18 2.07
C VAL A 7 -0.09 -2.15 1.10
N TYR A 8 -1.13 -2.96 1.31
CA TYR A 8 -2.31 -3.00 0.44
C TYR A 8 -3.09 -1.68 0.46
N ASP A 9 -3.21 -1.06 1.64
CA ASP A 9 -3.87 0.24 1.77
C ASP A 9 -3.09 1.32 1.01
N ARG A 10 -1.76 1.34 1.17
CA ARG A 10 -0.90 2.30 0.48
C ARG A 10 -0.89 2.10 -1.04
N LEU A 11 -0.96 0.85 -1.48
CA LEU A 11 -1.13 0.51 -2.89
C LEU A 11 -2.43 1.12 -3.43
N ARG A 12 -3.56 0.84 -2.78
CA ARG A 12 -4.88 1.36 -3.17
C ARG A 12 -4.91 2.90 -3.18
N GLU A 13 -4.27 3.53 -2.20
CA GLU A 13 -4.15 4.99 -2.11
C GLU A 13 -3.33 5.57 -3.27
N ASN A 14 -2.17 4.98 -3.59
CA ASN A 14 -1.34 5.42 -4.71
C ASN A 14 -2.06 5.25 -6.05
N PHE A 15 -2.82 4.17 -6.24
CA PHE A 15 -3.67 3.93 -7.41
C PHE A 15 -4.78 4.98 -7.56
N ARG A 16 -5.41 5.40 -6.46
CA ARG A 16 -6.49 6.42 -6.50
C ARG A 16 -5.96 7.83 -6.72
N THR A 17 -4.80 8.15 -6.17
CA THR A 17 -4.27 9.51 -6.13
C THR A 17 -3.45 9.85 -7.39
N ARG A 18 -2.82 8.87 -8.04
CA ARG A 18 -2.02 9.09 -9.24
C ARG A 18 -2.75 8.68 -10.51
N ARG A 19 -3.23 9.68 -11.28
CA ARG A 19 -3.86 9.49 -12.60
C ARG A 19 -2.92 8.99 -13.71
N LYS A 20 -1.60 9.05 -13.50
CA LYS A 20 -0.56 8.63 -14.47
C LYS A 20 0.57 7.87 -13.76
N GLY A 21 0.94 6.74 -14.34
CA GLY A 21 1.99 5.81 -13.89
C GLY A 21 1.64 4.39 -14.34
N SER A 22 2.63 3.52 -14.52
CA SER A 22 2.36 2.09 -14.74
C SER A 22 2.00 1.41 -13.41
N ALA A 23 1.24 0.31 -13.44
CA ALA A 23 0.93 -0.46 -12.24
C ALA A 23 2.21 -0.91 -11.50
N VAL A 24 3.26 -1.23 -12.26
CA VAL A 24 4.59 -1.58 -11.74
C VAL A 24 5.23 -0.42 -11.00
N GLU A 25 5.16 0.79 -11.56
CA GLU A 25 5.76 1.98 -10.99
C GLU A 25 5.06 2.43 -9.69
N LEU A 26 3.73 2.41 -9.68
CA LEU A 26 2.94 2.70 -8.47
C LEU A 26 3.18 1.67 -7.38
N THR A 27 3.32 0.39 -7.75
CA THR A 27 3.57 -0.65 -6.76
C THR A 27 4.97 -0.55 -6.20
N ASN A 28 5.99 -0.36 -7.04
CA ASN A 28 7.36 -0.13 -6.58
C ASN A 28 7.44 1.10 -5.65
N LEU A 29 6.71 2.17 -5.96
CA LEU A 29 6.61 3.34 -5.08
C LEU A 29 5.98 2.98 -3.73
N SER A 30 4.89 2.22 -3.74
CA SER A 30 4.17 1.80 -2.52
C SER A 30 5.05 0.92 -1.64
N ILE A 31 5.79 -0.01 -2.24
CA ILE A 31 6.75 -0.89 -1.56
C ILE A 31 7.84 -0.04 -0.90
N ASN A 32 8.51 0.83 -1.66
CA ASN A 32 9.60 1.66 -1.12
C ASN A 32 9.14 2.57 0.02
N GLN A 33 7.92 3.12 -0.04
CA GLN A 33 7.38 3.95 1.04
C GLN A 33 7.19 3.17 2.34
N MET A 34 6.77 1.91 2.27
CA MET A 34 6.49 1.08 3.45
C MET A 34 7.71 0.30 3.93
N LEU A 35 8.67 0.02 3.05
CA LEU A 35 9.87 -0.76 3.34
C LEU A 35 10.66 -0.17 4.51
N SER A 36 10.90 1.15 4.54
CA SER A 36 11.61 1.77 5.66
C SER A 36 10.89 1.60 7.00
N ARG A 37 9.55 1.74 7.01
CA ARG A 37 8.76 1.57 8.24
C ARG A 37 8.79 0.12 8.70
N THR A 38 8.48 -0.82 7.80
CA THR A 38 8.43 -2.25 8.10
C THR A 38 9.79 -2.77 8.56
N VAL A 39 10.88 -2.37 7.88
CA VAL A 39 12.24 -2.75 8.29
C VAL A 39 12.60 -2.18 9.66
N MET A 40 12.28 -0.91 9.95
CA MET A 40 12.58 -0.35 11.28
C MET A 40 11.79 -1.04 12.39
N THR A 41 10.50 -1.33 12.17
CA THR A 41 9.67 -2.03 13.16
C THR A 41 10.12 -3.49 13.34
N SER A 42 10.46 -4.21 12.25
CA SER A 42 10.97 -5.57 12.36
C SER A 42 12.34 -5.62 13.02
N LEU A 43 13.22 -4.66 12.73
CA LEU A 43 14.56 -4.61 13.33
C LEU A 43 14.50 -4.31 14.83
N THR A 44 13.71 -3.32 15.24
CA THR A 44 13.54 -2.97 16.65
C THR A 44 12.91 -4.11 17.46
N THR A 45 11.92 -4.81 16.89
CA THR A 45 11.37 -6.02 17.54
C THR A 45 12.41 -7.14 17.62
N LEU A 46 13.18 -7.39 16.55
CA LEU A 46 14.27 -8.37 16.58
C LEU A 46 15.33 -8.03 17.62
N LEU A 47 15.72 -6.77 17.79
CA LEU A 47 16.67 -6.36 18.83
C LEU A 47 16.17 -6.71 20.23
N VAL A 48 14.90 -6.44 20.54
CA VAL A 48 14.29 -6.81 21.82
C VAL A 48 14.24 -8.33 21.99
N LEU A 49 13.84 -9.06 20.94
CA LEU A 49 13.76 -10.52 21.00
C LEU A 49 15.12 -11.18 21.15
N ILE A 50 16.16 -10.64 20.51
CA ILE A 50 17.56 -11.10 20.67
C ILE A 50 18.01 -10.88 22.12
N ALA A 51 17.72 -9.72 22.70
CA ALA A 51 18.04 -9.47 24.11
C ALA A 51 17.29 -10.47 25.03
N LEU A 52 16.01 -10.74 24.78
CA LEU A 52 15.25 -11.74 25.52
C LEU A 52 15.76 -13.17 25.31
N PHE A 53 16.24 -13.51 24.11
CA PHE A 53 16.77 -14.82 23.81
C PHE A 53 18.06 -15.10 24.60
N TYR A 54 19.00 -14.14 24.66
CA TYR A 54 20.26 -14.31 25.38
C TYR A 54 20.16 -14.04 26.89
N PHE A 55 19.38 -13.03 27.31
CA PHE A 55 19.34 -12.58 28.71
C PHE A 55 18.06 -13.00 29.46
N GLY A 56 17.09 -13.63 28.79
CA GLY A 56 15.79 -13.90 29.35
C GLY A 56 15.67 -15.15 30.23
N GLY A 57 16.62 -16.09 30.12
CA GLY A 57 16.58 -17.37 30.84
C GLY A 57 15.70 -18.44 30.17
N GLU A 58 15.68 -19.63 30.78
CA GLU A 58 15.22 -20.88 30.15
C GLU A 58 13.73 -20.87 29.77
N ILE A 59 12.88 -20.25 30.60
CA ILE A 59 11.42 -20.22 30.40
C ILE A 59 11.03 -19.43 29.14
N ILE A 60 11.68 -18.29 28.89
CA ILE A 60 11.34 -17.40 27.76
C ILE A 60 12.21 -17.61 26.53
N HIS A 61 13.25 -18.44 26.61
CA HIS A 61 14.12 -18.76 25.49
C HIS A 61 13.35 -19.39 24.31
N ALA A 62 12.55 -20.43 24.57
CA ALA A 62 11.75 -21.09 23.53
C ALA A 62 10.67 -20.15 22.94
N PHE A 63 10.11 -19.27 23.76
CA PHE A 63 9.16 -18.26 23.33
C PHE A 63 9.81 -17.21 22.42
N ALA A 64 10.93 -16.63 22.86
CA ALA A 64 11.71 -15.67 22.07
C ALA A 64 12.17 -16.27 20.74
N PHE A 65 12.65 -17.52 20.74
CA PHE A 65 13.04 -18.23 19.52
C PHE A 65 11.89 -18.34 18.51
N THR A 66 10.71 -18.75 18.98
CA THR A 66 9.51 -18.86 18.13
C THR A 66 9.10 -17.51 17.55
N LEU A 67 9.16 -16.45 18.36
CA LEU A 67 8.87 -15.09 17.90
C LEU A 67 9.90 -14.58 16.88
N ILE A 68 11.19 -14.85 17.05
CA ILE A 68 12.24 -14.46 16.10
C ILE A 68 11.94 -15.07 14.72
N ILE A 69 11.66 -16.37 14.67
CA ILE A 69 11.29 -17.04 13.42
C ILE A 69 10.01 -16.42 12.83
N GLY A 70 8.98 -16.19 13.66
CA GLY A 70 7.73 -15.57 13.24
C GLY A 70 7.90 -14.18 12.63
N VAL A 71 8.76 -13.33 13.22
CA VAL A 71 9.07 -11.99 12.70
C VAL A 71 9.82 -12.10 11.37
N ILE A 72 10.84 -12.96 11.27
CA ILE A 72 11.61 -13.13 10.02
C ILE A 72 10.69 -13.58 8.88
N VAL A 73 9.89 -14.63 9.10
CA VAL A 73 8.97 -15.16 8.08
C VAL A 73 7.88 -14.14 7.76
N GLY A 74 7.33 -13.45 8.77
CA GLY A 74 6.29 -12.45 8.59
C GLY A 74 6.77 -11.23 7.79
N THR A 75 7.96 -10.71 8.09
CA THR A 75 8.56 -9.59 7.38
C THR A 75 8.87 -9.97 5.94
N TYR A 76 9.52 -11.11 5.70
CA TYR A 76 9.82 -11.57 4.34
C TYR A 76 8.55 -11.83 3.52
N SER A 77 7.55 -12.49 4.11
CA SER A 77 6.26 -12.76 3.46
C SER A 77 5.54 -11.47 3.07
N SER A 78 5.50 -10.46 3.95
CA SER A 78 4.82 -9.20 3.67
C SER A 78 5.41 -8.45 2.46
N ILE A 79 6.74 -8.45 2.31
CA ILE A 79 7.44 -7.84 1.17
C ILE A 79 7.14 -8.62 -0.12
N PHE A 80 7.15 -9.96 -0.07
CA PHE A 80 6.85 -10.79 -1.23
C PHE A 80 5.40 -10.67 -1.72
N VAL A 81 4.45 -10.53 -0.80
CA VAL A 81 3.04 -10.26 -1.11
C VAL A 81 2.89 -8.91 -1.80
N ALA A 82 3.66 -7.90 -1.37
CA ALA A 82 3.71 -6.59 -2.02
C ALA A 82 4.25 -6.68 -3.46
N SER A 83 5.34 -7.43 -3.68
CA SER A 83 5.91 -7.66 -5.01
C SER A 83 4.97 -8.46 -5.91
N THR A 84 4.29 -9.47 -5.36
CA THR A 84 3.27 -10.24 -6.08
C THR A 84 2.10 -9.35 -6.49
N ALA A 85 1.65 -8.43 -5.64
CA ALA A 85 0.64 -7.44 -5.98
C ALA A 85 1.06 -6.53 -7.17
N ALA A 86 2.36 -6.25 -7.31
CA ALA A 86 2.91 -5.49 -8.44
C ALA A 86 2.69 -6.19 -9.80
N ILE A 87 2.75 -7.52 -9.77
CA ILE A 87 2.66 -8.38 -10.95
C ILE A 87 1.20 -8.75 -11.22
N LEU A 88 0.43 -9.08 -10.17
CA LEU A 88 -0.98 -9.50 -10.27
C LEU A 88 -1.88 -8.38 -10.79
N LEU A 89 -1.52 -7.12 -10.52
CA LEU A 89 -2.17 -5.93 -11.08
C LEU A 89 -1.58 -5.49 -12.43
N GLY A 90 -1.01 -6.42 -13.21
CA GLY A 90 -0.84 -6.30 -14.67
C GLY A 90 -2.17 -6.09 -15.44
N VAL A 91 -3.23 -5.65 -14.77
CA VAL A 91 -4.48 -5.18 -15.36
C VAL A 91 -4.22 -3.82 -15.99
N SER A 92 -4.27 -3.83 -17.32
CA SER A 92 -4.33 -2.68 -18.22
C SER A 92 -5.24 -1.59 -17.67
N LYS A 93 -4.86 -0.33 -17.89
CA LYS A 93 -5.56 0.92 -17.53
C LYS A 93 -7.04 1.02 -17.97
N GLN A 94 -7.60 0.02 -18.61
CA GLN A 94 -8.89 0.04 -19.30
C GLN A 94 -10.11 -0.25 -18.40
N ASP A 95 -9.94 -0.78 -17.18
CA ASP A 95 -11.07 -1.19 -16.32
C ASP A 95 -11.37 -0.22 -15.16
N LEU A 96 -10.60 0.87 -15.04
CA LEU A 96 -10.63 1.81 -13.91
C LEU A 96 -11.00 3.25 -14.29
N MET A 97 -11.34 3.49 -15.56
CA MET A 97 -11.93 4.76 -15.94
C MET A 97 -13.41 4.75 -15.54
N PRO A 98 -13.91 5.72 -14.75
CA PRO A 98 -15.34 5.97 -14.76
C PRO A 98 -15.68 6.38 -16.20
N VAL A 99 -16.68 5.72 -16.77
CA VAL A 99 -17.27 6.13 -18.06
C VAL A 99 -17.53 7.62 -17.95
N VAL A 100 -16.85 8.43 -18.75
CA VAL A 100 -17.17 9.86 -18.87
C VAL A 100 -18.64 9.89 -19.28
N LYS A 101 -19.53 10.28 -18.36
CA LYS A 101 -20.86 10.69 -18.77
C LYS A 101 -20.65 11.91 -19.64
N GLU A 102 -20.86 11.73 -20.94
CA GLU A 102 -20.99 12.78 -21.94
C GLU A 102 -21.87 13.89 -21.34
N GLY A 103 -21.31 15.09 -21.16
CA GLY A 103 -22.10 16.29 -20.80
C GLY A 103 -21.57 17.19 -19.66
N ALA A 104 -20.45 16.89 -19.00
CA ALA A 104 -19.99 17.71 -17.86
C ALA A 104 -19.13 18.95 -18.23
N ASP A 105 -18.84 19.17 -19.52
CA ASP A 105 -18.08 20.34 -20.01
C ASP A 105 -18.91 21.21 -20.96
N GLN A 106 -20.19 21.43 -20.67
CA GLN A 106 -20.90 22.57 -21.23
C GLN A 106 -20.65 23.75 -20.27
N PRO A 107 -19.90 24.82 -20.66
CA PRO A 107 -19.93 26.03 -19.87
C PRO A 107 -21.40 26.47 -19.83
N ASP A 108 -21.90 26.78 -18.63
CA ASP A 108 -23.22 27.36 -18.43
C ASP A 108 -23.28 28.67 -19.24
N ILE A 109 -23.72 28.58 -20.50
CA ILE A 109 -24.17 29.74 -21.24
C ILE A 109 -25.45 30.14 -20.55
N GLU A 110 -25.34 31.13 -19.67
CA GLU A 110 -26.44 31.83 -19.05
C GLU A 110 -27.35 32.37 -20.17
N VAL A 111 -28.38 31.60 -20.49
CA VAL A 111 -29.41 31.96 -21.47
C VAL A 111 -30.20 33.10 -20.84
N LEU A 112 -29.87 34.33 -21.23
CA LEU A 112 -30.69 35.50 -20.92
C LEU A 112 -32.13 35.23 -21.35
N PRO A 113 -33.14 35.40 -20.47
CA PRO A 113 -34.52 35.11 -20.81
C PRO A 113 -34.99 36.03 -21.96
N GLU A 114 -35.75 35.47 -22.90
CA GLU A 114 -36.22 36.14 -24.14
C GLU A 114 -36.98 37.46 -23.93
N ARG A 115 -37.35 37.79 -22.70
CA ARG A 115 -38.05 39.04 -22.35
C ARG A 115 -37.20 40.30 -22.56
N PHE A 116 -35.89 40.16 -22.77
CA PHE A 116 -34.97 41.28 -23.05
C PHE A 116 -34.64 41.46 -24.54
N ARG A 117 -35.32 40.73 -25.44
CA ARG A 117 -35.19 40.93 -26.89
C ARG A 117 -36.44 41.63 -27.41
N ASN A 118 -36.52 42.96 -27.22
CA ASN A 118 -37.24 43.95 -28.03
C ASN A 118 -36.98 45.36 -27.50
#